data_AF-A0A550HAI0-F1
#
_entry.id   AF-A0A550HAI0-F1
#
_cell.length_a   1.000
_cell.length_b   1.000
_cell.length_c   1.000
_cell.angle_alpha   90.00
_cell.angle_beta   90.00
_cell.angle_gamma   90.00
#
_symmetry.space_group_name_H-M   'P 1'
#
loop_
_entity.id
_entity.type
_entity.pdbx_description
1 polymer ?
#
loop_
_entity_poly.entity_id
_entity_poly.type
_entity_poly.pdbx_seq_one_letter_code
_entity_poly.pdbx_strand_id
1 'polypeptide(L)'
;MSNRYINITVHDNVKLKTNIEDRVNYPQDRCNMGHIEKEKPKDYDDFLTARPEPIIFLSEEQEAVAKEYSDIIKAMIGKNLTVKEVHALYFNPSKETYDKTIKTVYRHLEALENAGLIMECGHRKPHDSRLTEKLFCRTANIFVLGEDRQKEKWWEKEKGERIIKRLSVLLPELLEVELKDPAGFKKLMGQFFEQLDGIRMELWRKAPENEGISGIFREADLWEINYLSDLVANIGVLLRNAKLCDEFKTILSK
;
A
#
# COMPACT_ATOMS: atom_id res chain seq x y z
N MET A 1 -7.53 -32.24 -45.40
CA MET A 1 -6.94 -31.13 -44.64
C MET A 1 -7.39 -29.84 -45.30
N SER A 2 -8.32 -29.11 -44.67
CA SER A 2 -8.90 -27.87 -45.21
C SER A 2 -8.89 -26.84 -44.10
N ASN A 3 -8.01 -25.84 -44.22
CA ASN A 3 -7.99 -24.66 -43.36
C ASN A 3 -9.20 -23.80 -43.70
N ARG A 4 -10.17 -23.73 -42.79
CA ARG A 4 -11.23 -22.72 -42.84
C ARG A 4 -10.84 -21.56 -41.94
N TYR A 5 -10.51 -20.43 -42.57
CA TYR A 5 -10.45 -19.13 -41.93
C TYR A 5 -11.88 -18.67 -41.65
N ILE A 6 -12.15 -18.26 -40.41
CA ILE A 6 -13.37 -17.52 -40.07
C ILE A 6 -12.98 -16.05 -40.02
N ASN A 7 -13.42 -15.30 -41.04
CA ASN A 7 -13.47 -13.84 -41.01
C ASN A 7 -14.63 -13.43 -40.11
N ILE A 8 -14.37 -12.66 -39.06
CA ILE A 8 -15.41 -11.97 -38.29
C ILE A 8 -15.32 -10.50 -38.65
N THR A 9 -16.28 -10.06 -39.45
CA THR A 9 -16.57 -8.66 -39.76
C THR A 9 -17.27 -8.04 -38.55
N VAL A 10 -16.66 -7.01 -37.94
CA VAL A 10 -17.31 -6.22 -36.88
C VAL A 10 -17.98 -5.02 -37.54
N HIS A 11 -19.31 -4.97 -37.49
CA HIS A 11 -20.09 -3.79 -37.87
C HIS A 11 -20.32 -2.89 -36.65
N ASP A 12 -20.02 -1.61 -36.84
CA ASP A 12 -20.15 -0.52 -35.88
C ASP A 12 -21.58 -0.26 -35.39
N ASN A 13 -21.66 0.14 -34.10
CA ASN A 13 -22.38 1.31 -33.55
C ASN A 13 -23.22 0.99 -32.31
N VAL A 14 -22.64 1.23 -31.13
CA VAL A 14 -23.40 1.75 -29.98
C VAL A 14 -22.63 2.93 -29.41
N LYS A 15 -23.11 4.14 -29.72
CA LYS A 15 -22.70 5.38 -29.04
C LYS A 15 -23.37 5.42 -27.67
N LEU A 16 -22.63 5.07 -26.61
CA LEU A 16 -23.01 5.46 -25.26
C LEU A 16 -22.40 6.84 -24.95
N LYS A 17 -23.25 7.86 -24.98
CA LYS A 17 -22.97 9.15 -24.34
C LYS A 17 -23.22 8.99 -22.85
N THR A 18 -22.16 8.99 -22.05
CA THR A 18 -22.25 9.24 -20.61
C THR A 18 -21.33 10.39 -20.27
N ASN A 19 -21.94 11.55 -19.97
CA ASN A 19 -21.30 12.64 -19.24
C ASN A 19 -21.00 12.13 -17.84
N ILE A 20 -19.73 11.86 -17.55
CA ILE A 20 -19.22 11.70 -16.19
C ILE A 20 -18.10 12.72 -16.05
N GLU A 21 -18.49 13.96 -15.79
CA GLU A 21 -17.63 14.90 -15.10
C GLU A 21 -17.64 14.50 -13.63
N ASP A 22 -16.74 13.59 -13.26
CA ASP A 22 -16.21 13.49 -11.90
C ASP A 22 -14.84 12.83 -11.99
N ARG A 23 -13.82 13.68 -11.83
CA ARG A 23 -12.40 13.31 -11.88
C ARG A 23 -12.07 12.40 -10.69
N VAL A 24 -12.11 11.09 -10.90
CA VAL A 24 -11.33 10.18 -10.07
C VAL A 24 -9.88 10.27 -10.54
N ASN A 25 -9.10 11.06 -9.81
CA ASN A 25 -7.68 11.24 -10.04
C ASN A 25 -6.95 9.97 -9.54
N TYR A 26 -6.92 8.92 -10.37
CA TYR A 26 -5.98 7.82 -10.20
C TYR A 26 -4.59 8.34 -10.60
N PRO A 27 -3.54 8.18 -9.77
CA PRO A 27 -2.18 8.37 -10.27
C PRO A 27 -1.95 7.35 -11.38
N GLN A 28 -1.87 7.83 -12.62
CA GLN A 28 -1.35 7.07 -13.74
C GLN A 28 0.18 7.02 -13.64
N ASP A 29 0.71 6.29 -12.65
CA ASP A 29 2.10 5.88 -12.71
C ASP A 29 2.16 4.64 -13.58
N ARG A 30 2.49 4.93 -14.84
CA ARG A 30 2.64 3.98 -15.94
C ARG A 30 3.64 2.90 -15.56
N CYS A 31 3.39 1.70 -16.06
CA CYS A 31 4.40 0.67 -16.25
C CYS A 31 5.66 1.27 -16.88
N ASN A 32 6.67 1.57 -16.05
CA ASN A 32 8.03 1.83 -16.54
C ASN A 32 8.70 0.48 -16.76
N MET A 33 8.40 -0.10 -17.93
CA MET A 33 9.27 -1.12 -18.51
C MET A 33 10.63 -0.48 -18.82
N GLY A 34 11.58 -0.69 -17.91
CA GLY A 34 13.02 -0.70 -18.20
C GLY A 34 13.57 0.40 -19.11
N HIS A 35 13.45 1.66 -18.70
CA HIS A 35 14.55 2.59 -18.95
C HIS A 35 15.39 2.63 -17.68
N ILE A 36 16.56 1.98 -17.71
CA ILE A 36 17.64 2.29 -16.77
C ILE A 36 18.06 3.72 -17.12
N GLU A 37 17.33 4.70 -16.57
CA GLU A 37 17.87 6.05 -16.45
C GLU A 37 19.18 5.87 -15.71
N LYS A 38 20.30 6.22 -16.36
CA LYS A 38 21.58 6.32 -15.68
C LYS A 38 21.35 7.29 -14.53
N GLU A 39 21.26 6.78 -13.29
CA GLU A 39 21.17 7.62 -12.11
C GLU A 39 22.27 8.67 -12.24
N LYS A 40 21.87 9.95 -12.28
CA LYS A 40 22.86 11.03 -12.23
C LYS A 40 23.75 10.73 -11.03
N PRO A 41 25.08 10.85 -11.18
CA PRO A 41 25.98 10.63 -10.06
C PRO A 41 25.53 11.52 -8.90
N LYS A 42 25.22 10.89 -7.77
CA LYS A 42 24.87 11.59 -6.54
C LYS A 42 26.10 12.40 -6.12
N ASP A 43 25.89 13.64 -5.73
CA ASP A 43 26.90 14.59 -5.26
C ASP A 43 27.23 14.41 -3.77
N TYR A 44 26.95 13.21 -3.23
CA TYR A 44 27.14 12.86 -1.84
C TYR A 44 27.38 11.37 -1.66
N ASP A 45 28.03 11.02 -0.55
CA ASP A 45 28.18 9.65 -0.07
C ASP A 45 27.33 9.43 1.20
N ASP A 46 26.53 8.37 1.23
CA ASP A 46 25.73 7.97 2.39
C ASP A 46 26.45 6.86 3.17
N PHE A 47 26.62 7.05 4.48
CA PHE A 47 27.23 6.10 5.41
C PHE A 47 26.16 5.62 6.40
N LEU A 48 25.59 4.45 6.13
CA LEU A 48 24.47 3.91 6.91
C LEU A 48 24.95 3.03 8.08
N THR A 49 24.36 3.22 9.25
CA THR A 49 24.66 2.50 10.50
C THR A 49 23.51 1.64 11.00
N ALA A 50 22.29 1.88 10.51
CA ALA A 50 21.10 1.10 10.85
C ALA A 50 20.22 0.88 9.61
N ARG A 51 19.35 -0.14 9.69
CA ARG A 51 18.35 -0.46 8.67
C ARG A 51 16.99 -0.65 9.32
N PRO A 52 15.90 -0.28 8.62
CA PRO A 52 14.56 -0.53 9.14
C PRO A 52 14.31 -2.01 9.37
N GLU A 53 13.56 -2.33 10.42
CA GLU A 53 12.97 -3.65 10.60
C GLU A 53 11.95 -3.94 9.50
N PRO A 54 11.67 -5.21 9.15
CA PRO A 54 10.67 -5.53 8.15
C PRO A 54 9.28 -5.00 8.53
N ILE A 55 8.86 -5.24 9.77
CA ILE A 55 7.54 -4.90 10.28
C ILE A 55 7.61 -4.51 11.75
N ILE A 56 6.88 -3.46 12.13
CA ILE A 56 6.57 -3.14 13.54
C ILE A 56 5.06 -2.96 13.69
N PHE A 57 4.51 -3.50 14.77
CA PHE A 57 3.13 -3.24 15.20
C PHE A 57 3.11 -2.00 16.09
N LEU A 58 2.27 -1.01 15.73
CA LEU A 58 2.18 0.25 16.45
C LEU A 58 1.24 0.14 17.65
N SER A 59 1.61 0.77 18.76
CA SER A 59 0.68 1.12 19.83
C SER A 59 -0.29 2.24 19.38
N GLU A 60 -1.37 2.46 20.13
CA GLU A 60 -2.31 3.56 19.84
C GLU A 60 -1.63 4.94 19.87
N GLU A 61 -0.69 5.12 20.80
CA GLU A 61 0.10 6.35 20.94
C GLU A 61 1.00 6.56 19.71
N GLN A 62 1.67 5.51 19.26
CA GLN A 62 2.49 5.56 18.05
C GLN A 62 1.64 5.83 16.81
N GLU A 63 0.45 5.24 16.72
CA GLU A 63 -0.47 5.50 15.61
C GLU A 63 -0.92 6.97 15.55
N ALA A 64 -1.22 7.58 16.71
CA ALA A 64 -1.60 8.98 16.77
C ALA A 64 -0.48 9.89 16.23
N VAL A 65 0.76 9.65 16.66
CA VAL A 65 1.95 10.37 16.17
C VAL A 65 2.18 10.13 14.68
N ALA A 66 2.05 8.87 14.23
CA ALA A 66 2.22 8.52 12.82
C ALA A 66 1.19 9.22 11.92
N LYS A 67 -0.04 9.39 12.42
CA LYS A 67 -1.09 10.13 11.72
C LYS A 67 -0.80 11.63 11.67
N GLU A 68 -0.34 12.21 12.77
CA GLU A 68 0.00 13.64 12.86
C GLU A 68 1.12 14.01 11.87
N TYR A 69 2.16 13.17 11.77
CA TYR A 69 3.34 13.42 10.94
C TYR A 69 3.39 12.54 9.68
N SER A 70 2.23 12.19 9.13
CA SER A 70 2.13 11.21 8.05
C SER A 70 2.91 11.58 6.78
N ASP A 71 3.06 12.87 6.49
CA ASP A 71 3.80 13.35 5.31
C ASP A 71 5.30 13.00 5.40
N ILE A 72 5.90 13.14 6.59
CA ILE A 72 7.30 12.79 6.83
C ILE A 72 7.49 11.27 6.70
N ILE A 73 6.62 10.49 7.35
CA ILE A 73 6.69 9.02 7.31
C ILE A 73 6.55 8.50 5.87
N LYS A 74 5.61 9.06 5.09
CA LYS A 74 5.42 8.68 3.68
C LYS A 74 6.61 9.06 2.81
N ALA A 75 7.21 10.23 3.04
CA ALA A 75 8.38 10.67 2.28
C ALA A 75 9.60 9.76 2.49
N MET A 76 9.70 9.12 3.65
CA MET A 76 10.78 8.18 4.00
C MET A 76 10.51 6.73 3.55
N ILE A 77 9.46 6.45 2.77
CA ILE A 77 9.26 5.11 2.19
C ILE A 77 10.39 4.83 1.18
N GLY A 78 11.26 3.87 1.52
CA GLY A 78 12.39 3.46 0.69
C GLY A 78 13.51 4.52 0.57
N LYS A 79 13.49 5.56 1.42
CA LYS A 79 14.44 6.68 1.34
C LYS A 79 14.96 7.06 2.72
N ASN A 80 16.24 7.41 2.77
CA ASN A 80 16.87 8.05 3.91
C ASN A 80 16.93 9.55 3.63
N LEU A 81 16.41 10.37 4.54
CA LEU A 81 16.28 11.80 4.33
C LEU A 81 17.10 12.60 5.34
N THR A 82 17.73 13.68 4.90
CA THR A 82 18.30 14.69 5.78
C THR A 82 17.23 15.65 6.28
N VAL A 83 17.55 16.43 7.33
CA VAL A 83 16.64 17.45 7.85
C VAL A 83 16.23 18.46 6.77
N LYS A 84 17.13 18.78 5.83
CA LYS A 84 16.85 19.71 4.72
C LYS A 84 15.85 19.11 3.73
N GLU A 85 15.98 17.83 3.42
CA GLU A 85 15.05 17.13 2.52
C GLU A 85 13.66 16.98 3.15
N VAL A 86 13.60 16.74 4.46
CA VAL A 86 12.32 16.76 5.19
C VAL A 86 11.72 18.17 5.22
N HIS A 87 12.54 19.21 5.37
CA HIS A 87 12.08 20.59 5.31
C HIS A 87 11.50 20.97 3.95
N ALA A 88 12.08 20.44 2.85
CA ALA A 88 11.59 20.61 1.48
C ALA A 88 10.14 20.12 1.28
N LEU A 89 9.66 19.17 2.09
CA LEU A 89 8.27 18.71 2.05
C LEU A 89 7.25 19.81 2.38
N TYR A 90 7.68 20.84 3.12
CA TYR A 90 6.84 21.96 3.53
C TYR A 90 6.99 23.18 2.62
N PHE A 91 7.65 23.06 1.47
CA PHE A 91 7.77 24.15 0.51
C PHE A 91 6.44 24.35 -0.24
N ASN A 92 5.96 25.59 -0.28
CA ASN A 92 4.77 26.01 -1.01
C ASN A 92 5.17 26.73 -2.30
N PRO A 93 5.07 26.08 -3.48
CA PRO A 93 5.52 26.68 -4.74
C PRO A 93 4.75 27.94 -5.13
N SER A 94 3.47 28.05 -4.76
CA SER A 94 2.64 29.20 -5.12
C SER A 94 3.01 30.46 -4.35
N LYS A 95 3.62 30.31 -3.18
CA LYS A 95 4.06 31.42 -2.32
C LYS A 95 5.58 31.59 -2.29
N GLU A 96 6.32 30.65 -2.90
CA GLU A 96 7.78 30.52 -2.79
C GLU A 96 8.30 30.56 -1.34
N THR A 97 7.52 30.01 -0.40
CA THR A 97 7.84 30.01 1.03
C THR A 97 7.68 28.63 1.64
N TYR A 98 8.33 28.42 2.79
CA TYR A 98 8.15 27.20 3.58
C TYR A 98 7.07 27.39 4.64
N ASP A 99 6.12 26.47 4.71
CA ASP A 99 5.05 26.47 5.71
C ASP A 99 5.56 26.14 7.13
N LYS A 100 6.77 25.56 7.23
CA LYS A 100 7.43 25.22 8.49
C LYS A 100 8.86 25.74 8.51
N THR A 101 9.33 26.11 9.69
CA THR A 101 10.74 26.48 9.90
C THR A 101 11.60 25.23 10.11
N ILE A 102 12.91 25.30 9.86
CA ILE A 102 13.86 24.22 10.18
C ILE A 102 13.75 23.80 11.66
N LYS A 103 13.62 24.76 12.59
CA LYS A 103 13.45 24.47 14.02
C LYS A 103 12.19 23.64 14.29
N THR A 104 11.10 23.91 13.58
CA THR A 104 9.87 23.13 13.67
C THR A 104 10.07 21.71 13.13
N VAL A 105 10.79 21.56 12.02
CA VAL A 105 11.13 20.23 11.46
C VAL A 105 11.94 19.40 12.45
N TYR A 106 12.93 19.98 13.13
CA TYR A 106 13.66 19.27 14.20
C TYR A 106 12.72 18.76 15.30
N ARG A 107 11.75 19.55 15.73
CA ARG A 107 10.76 19.12 16.74
C ARG A 107 9.87 17.98 16.23
N HIS A 108 9.50 17.98 14.95
CA HIS A 108 8.72 16.89 14.36
C HIS A 108 9.53 15.59 14.29
N LEU A 109 10.80 15.68 13.88
CA LEU A 109 11.70 14.53 13.83
C LEU A 109 11.96 13.97 15.24
N GLU A 110 12.18 14.83 16.23
CA GLU A 110 12.32 14.44 17.63
C GLU A 110 11.05 13.75 18.17
N ALA A 111 9.86 14.25 17.84
CA ALA A 111 8.60 13.61 18.23
C ALA A 111 8.44 12.20 17.60
N LEU A 112 8.79 12.07 16.32
CA LEU A 112 8.76 10.79 15.61
C LEU A 112 9.80 9.80 16.14
N GLU A 113 11.00 10.26 16.46
CA GLU A 113 12.09 9.45 17.02
C GLU A 113 11.77 8.97 18.44
N ASN A 114 11.25 9.87 19.28
CA ASN A 114 10.78 9.53 20.63
C ASN A 114 9.62 8.51 20.60
N ALA A 115 8.77 8.54 19.58
CA ALA A 115 7.73 7.55 19.35
C ALA A 115 8.25 6.23 18.73
N GLY A 116 9.53 6.15 18.37
CA GLY A 116 10.12 4.96 17.73
C GLY A 116 9.62 4.72 16.31
N LEU A 117 9.19 5.77 15.59
CA LEU A 117 8.69 5.69 14.21
C LEU A 117 9.78 6.02 13.18
N ILE A 118 10.78 6.77 13.58
CA ILE A 118 11.99 7.02 12.80
C ILE A 118 13.22 6.84 13.68
N MET A 119 14.38 6.73 13.06
CA MET A 119 15.68 6.69 13.73
C MET A 119 16.74 7.38 12.88
N GLU A 120 17.77 7.91 13.54
CA GLU A 120 19.03 8.25 12.87
C GLU A 120 19.67 6.98 12.31
N CYS A 121 19.81 6.90 10.98
CA CYS A 121 20.29 5.70 10.28
C CYS A 121 21.67 5.85 9.68
N GLY A 122 22.31 7.00 9.91
CA GLY A 122 23.66 7.28 9.43
C GLY A 122 23.88 8.76 9.13
N HIS A 123 24.87 9.01 8.27
CA HIS A 123 25.22 10.36 7.84
C HIS A 123 25.47 10.44 6.34
N ARG A 124 25.14 11.61 5.77
CA ARG A 124 25.46 11.99 4.40
C ARG A 124 26.65 12.92 4.38
N LYS A 125 27.61 12.69 3.49
CA LYS A 125 28.73 13.57 3.23
C LYS A 125 28.63 14.14 1.81
N PRO A 126 28.16 15.39 1.65
CA PRO A 126 28.21 16.07 0.37
C PRO A 126 29.65 16.20 -0.12
N HIS A 127 29.90 16.03 -1.42
CA HIS A 127 31.26 16.12 -1.99
C HIS A 127 31.83 17.54 -1.94
N ASP A 128 30.97 18.55 -1.90
CA ASP A 128 31.31 19.97 -1.84
C ASP A 128 31.49 20.51 -0.41
N SER A 129 31.19 19.69 0.61
CA SER A 129 31.17 20.11 2.01
C SER A 129 32.06 19.21 2.88
N ARG A 130 32.69 19.82 3.89
CA ARG A 130 33.37 19.06 4.96
C ARG A 130 32.41 18.60 6.06
N LEU A 131 31.22 19.18 6.12
CA LEU A 131 30.22 18.89 7.14
C LEU A 131 29.34 17.73 6.70
N THR A 132 29.14 16.78 7.61
CA THR A 132 28.20 15.68 7.44
C THR A 132 26.81 16.06 7.90
N GLU A 133 25.79 15.53 7.23
CA GLU A 133 24.38 15.72 7.58
C GLU A 133 23.84 14.42 8.19
N LYS A 134 22.97 14.51 9.20
CA LYS A 134 22.27 13.34 9.74
C LYS A 134 21.27 12.80 8.73
N LEU A 135 21.21 11.48 8.60
CA LEU A 135 20.19 10.77 7.84
C LEU A 135 19.19 10.14 8.79
N PHE A 136 17.91 10.31 8.49
CA PHE A 136 16.81 9.68 9.18
C PHE A 136 16.11 8.71 8.26
N CYS A 137 15.72 7.55 8.80
CA CYS A 137 14.85 6.61 8.12
C CYS A 137 13.73 6.14 9.05
N ARG A 138 12.74 5.45 8.49
CA ARG A 138 11.71 4.76 9.28
C ARG A 138 12.36 3.64 10.11
N THR A 139 11.82 3.38 11.28
CA THR A 139 12.25 2.22 12.11
C THR A 139 11.77 0.89 11.53
N ALA A 140 10.72 0.90 10.69
CA ALA A 140 10.30 -0.28 9.93
C ALA A 140 9.83 0.05 8.52
N ASN A 141 9.96 -0.93 7.62
CA ASN A 141 9.41 -0.88 6.26
C ASN A 141 7.88 -0.86 6.28
N ILE A 142 7.26 -1.59 7.21
CA ILE A 142 5.81 -1.63 7.40
C ILE A 142 5.46 -1.29 8.84
N PHE A 143 4.52 -0.36 8.99
CA PHE A 143 3.84 -0.11 10.25
C PHE A 143 2.46 -0.74 10.20
N VAL A 144 2.22 -1.71 11.06
CA VAL A 144 0.92 -2.37 11.20
C VAL A 144 0.18 -1.68 12.32
N LEU A 145 -1.04 -1.19 12.04
CA LEU A 145 -1.89 -0.59 13.07
C LEU A 145 -2.21 -1.62 14.16
N GLY A 146 -2.32 -1.15 15.40
CA GLY A 146 -2.55 -1.98 16.58
C GLY A 146 -3.71 -2.95 16.40
N GLU A 147 -3.59 -4.14 17.00
CA GLU A 147 -4.48 -5.29 16.80
C GLU A 147 -5.97 -4.97 17.06
N ASP A 148 -6.26 -4.03 17.95
CA ASP A 148 -7.64 -3.68 18.32
C ASP A 148 -8.37 -2.86 17.24
N ARG A 149 -7.69 -2.03 16.45
CA ARG A 149 -8.32 -1.34 15.31
C ARG A 149 -8.56 -2.25 14.12
N GLN A 150 -7.86 -3.36 14.02
CA GLN A 150 -8.10 -4.36 12.98
C GLN A 150 -9.34 -5.22 13.24
N LYS A 151 -9.87 -5.21 14.48
CA LYS A 151 -11.19 -5.79 14.78
C LYS A 151 -12.33 -4.98 14.18
N GLU A 152 -12.07 -3.75 13.74
CA GLU A 152 -13.08 -2.94 13.10
C GLU A 152 -13.35 -3.49 11.70
N LYS A 153 -14.50 -4.13 11.54
CA LYS A 153 -14.97 -4.71 10.28
C LYS A 153 -15.22 -3.62 9.26
N TRP A 154 -14.17 -3.18 8.56
CA TRP A 154 -14.23 -2.06 7.62
C TRP A 154 -15.26 -2.30 6.50
N TRP A 155 -15.54 -3.57 6.18
CA TRP A 155 -16.54 -3.98 5.20
C TRP A 155 -17.98 -3.71 5.65
N GLU A 156 -18.22 -3.51 6.94
CA GLU A 156 -19.51 -3.10 7.51
C GLU A 156 -19.70 -1.57 7.47
N LYS A 157 -18.64 -0.80 7.19
CA LYS A 157 -18.73 0.64 7.01
C LYS A 157 -19.28 1.00 5.62
N GLU A 158 -19.79 2.21 5.47
CA GLU A 158 -20.39 2.72 4.23
C GLU A 158 -19.51 2.46 2.99
N LYS A 159 -18.20 2.68 3.07
CA LYS A 159 -17.27 2.40 1.97
C LYS A 159 -17.23 0.91 1.61
N GLY A 160 -17.20 0.05 2.62
CA GLY A 160 -17.23 -1.41 2.48
C GLY A 160 -18.51 -1.90 1.84
N GLU A 161 -19.66 -1.40 2.32
CA GLU A 161 -20.96 -1.72 1.74
C GLU A 161 -21.06 -1.30 0.27
N ARG A 162 -20.53 -0.12 -0.08
CA ARG A 162 -20.45 0.33 -1.49
C ARG A 162 -19.60 -0.61 -2.35
N ILE A 163 -18.49 -1.12 -1.82
CA ILE A 163 -17.63 -2.08 -2.54
C ILE A 163 -18.37 -3.40 -2.76
N ILE A 164 -18.97 -3.96 -1.71
CA ILE A 164 -19.75 -5.20 -1.81
C ILE A 164 -20.88 -5.07 -2.82
N LYS A 165 -21.61 -3.94 -2.81
CA LYS A 165 -22.67 -3.66 -3.79
C LYS A 165 -22.15 -3.58 -5.22
N ARG A 166 -20.93 -3.07 -5.44
CA ARG A 166 -20.32 -3.06 -6.77
C ARG A 166 -19.92 -4.47 -7.20
N LEU A 167 -19.35 -5.26 -6.29
CA LEU A 167 -18.98 -6.66 -6.57
C LEU A 167 -20.21 -7.53 -6.88
N SER A 168 -21.34 -7.28 -6.22
CA SER A 168 -22.60 -8.00 -6.48
C SER A 168 -23.18 -7.73 -7.87
N VAL A 169 -22.67 -6.74 -8.59
CA VAL A 169 -23.03 -6.45 -9.99
C VAL A 169 -21.95 -6.97 -10.93
N LEU A 170 -20.67 -6.70 -10.63
CA LEU A 170 -19.55 -7.04 -11.51
C LEU A 170 -19.28 -8.55 -11.61
N LEU A 171 -19.35 -9.28 -10.50
CA LEU A 171 -19.02 -10.71 -10.50
C LEU A 171 -20.03 -11.57 -11.28
N PRO A 172 -21.36 -11.40 -11.10
CA PRO A 172 -22.33 -12.13 -11.91
C PRO A 172 -22.17 -11.87 -13.41
N GLU A 173 -21.96 -10.61 -13.78
CA GLU A 173 -21.76 -10.20 -15.18
C GLU A 173 -20.49 -10.82 -15.78
N LEU A 174 -19.36 -10.76 -15.06
CA LEU A 174 -18.08 -11.28 -15.53
C LEU A 174 -18.09 -12.81 -15.66
N LEU A 175 -18.82 -13.50 -14.80
CA LEU A 175 -18.85 -14.96 -14.74
C LEU A 175 -20.03 -15.58 -15.50
N GLU A 176 -20.90 -14.76 -16.09
CA GLU A 176 -22.14 -15.18 -16.77
C GLU A 176 -23.02 -16.08 -15.86
N VAL A 177 -23.25 -15.63 -14.63
CA VAL A 177 -24.06 -16.32 -13.60
C VAL A 177 -25.07 -15.37 -12.97
N GLU A 178 -26.08 -15.91 -12.27
CA GLU A 178 -27.04 -15.12 -11.51
C GLU A 178 -26.64 -15.01 -10.03
N LEU A 179 -26.94 -13.85 -9.44
CA LEU A 179 -26.84 -13.66 -8.00
C LEU A 179 -28.16 -14.02 -7.32
N LYS A 180 -28.24 -15.21 -6.73
CA LYS A 180 -29.51 -15.74 -6.17
C LYS A 180 -29.86 -15.17 -4.79
N ASP A 181 -28.85 -14.78 -4.00
CA ASP A 181 -29.04 -14.27 -2.64
C ASP A 181 -28.12 -13.07 -2.35
N PRO A 182 -28.58 -11.82 -2.54
CA PRO A 182 -27.81 -10.63 -2.23
C PRO A 182 -27.44 -10.48 -0.75
N ALA A 183 -28.29 -10.94 0.17
CA ALA A 183 -28.05 -10.83 1.60
C ALA A 183 -26.99 -11.85 2.05
N GLY A 184 -27.12 -13.09 1.57
CA GLY A 184 -26.10 -14.13 1.72
C GLY A 184 -24.77 -13.73 1.11
N PHE A 185 -24.77 -13.10 -0.06
CA PHE A 185 -23.54 -12.59 -0.70
C PHE A 185 -22.82 -11.56 0.16
N LYS A 186 -23.54 -10.58 0.75
CA LYS A 186 -22.92 -9.62 1.67
C LYS A 186 -22.27 -10.31 2.86
N LYS A 187 -22.96 -11.28 3.47
CA LYS A 187 -22.44 -12.06 4.59
C LYS A 187 -21.19 -12.86 4.19
N LEU A 188 -21.23 -13.51 3.03
CA LEU A 188 -20.13 -14.32 2.51
C LEU A 188 -18.90 -13.47 2.19
N MET A 189 -19.10 -12.29 1.59
CA MET A 189 -18.03 -11.31 1.36
C MET A 189 -17.40 -10.85 2.69
N GLY A 190 -18.21 -10.61 3.73
CA GLY A 190 -17.68 -10.27 5.05
C GLY A 190 -16.80 -11.37 5.63
N GLN A 191 -17.22 -12.63 5.52
CA GLN A 191 -16.42 -13.79 5.95
C GLN A 191 -15.14 -13.95 5.13
N PHE A 192 -15.21 -13.67 3.82
CA PHE A 192 -14.05 -13.69 2.94
C PHE A 192 -13.03 -12.63 3.36
N PHE A 193 -13.47 -11.38 3.59
CA PHE A 193 -12.59 -10.29 4.05
C PHE A 193 -11.98 -10.57 5.43
N GLU A 194 -12.77 -11.11 6.37
CA GLU A 194 -12.28 -11.49 7.69
C GLU A 194 -11.16 -12.54 7.62
N GLN A 195 -11.26 -13.49 6.70
CA GLN A 195 -10.21 -14.48 6.49
C GLN A 195 -9.01 -13.92 5.74
N LEU A 196 -9.20 -13.02 4.77
CA LEU A 196 -8.10 -12.31 4.11
C LEU A 196 -7.25 -11.57 5.15
N ASP A 197 -7.90 -10.78 6.01
CA ASP A 197 -7.21 -10.00 7.04
C ASP A 197 -6.53 -10.92 8.07
N GLY A 198 -7.15 -12.03 8.44
CA GLY A 198 -6.53 -13.05 9.28
C GLY A 198 -5.25 -13.65 8.70
N ILE A 199 -5.23 -13.98 7.40
CA ILE A 199 -4.05 -14.54 6.73
C ILE A 199 -2.96 -13.48 6.55
N ARG A 200 -3.31 -12.24 6.20
CA ARG A 200 -2.34 -11.12 6.16
C ARG A 200 -1.66 -10.94 7.51
N MET A 201 -2.42 -11.00 8.59
CA MET A 201 -1.88 -10.87 9.94
C MET A 201 -1.00 -12.04 10.35
N GLU A 202 -1.35 -13.26 9.95
CA GLU A 202 -0.47 -14.41 10.13
C GLU A 202 0.86 -14.22 9.37
N LEU A 203 0.80 -13.74 8.13
CA LEU A 203 1.99 -13.43 7.33
C LEU A 203 2.87 -12.38 8.01
N TRP A 204 2.27 -11.27 8.45
CA TRP A 204 3.01 -10.19 9.09
C TRP A 204 3.58 -10.59 10.44
N ARG A 205 2.88 -11.38 11.25
CA ARG A 205 3.43 -11.91 12.52
C ARG A 205 4.57 -12.89 12.29
N LYS A 206 4.55 -13.66 11.21
CA LYS A 206 5.63 -14.58 10.84
C LYS A 206 6.84 -13.88 10.23
N ALA A 207 6.68 -12.66 9.70
CA ALA A 207 7.77 -12.00 8.97
C ALA A 207 9.03 -11.77 9.81
N PRO A 208 8.97 -11.29 11.07
CA PRO A 208 10.16 -11.12 11.91
C PRO A 208 10.83 -12.45 12.30
N GLU A 209 10.06 -13.54 12.36
CA GLU A 209 10.52 -14.86 12.81
C GLU A 209 11.03 -15.75 11.66
N ASN A 210 10.68 -15.41 10.42
CA ASN A 210 11.00 -16.20 9.24
C ASN A 210 11.90 -15.42 8.29
N GLU A 211 13.16 -15.87 8.18
CA GLU A 211 14.15 -15.09 7.42
C GLU A 211 13.88 -15.03 5.91
N GLY A 212 13.17 -16.01 5.35
CA GLY A 212 12.72 -15.95 3.97
C GLY A 212 11.71 -14.83 3.74
N ILE A 213 10.74 -14.67 4.66
CA ILE A 213 9.72 -13.61 4.59
C ILE A 213 10.35 -12.25 4.90
N SER A 214 11.16 -12.16 5.95
CA SER A 214 11.91 -10.96 6.33
C SER A 214 12.83 -10.49 5.19
N GLY A 215 13.52 -11.41 4.51
CA GLY A 215 14.33 -11.11 3.32
C GLY A 215 13.51 -10.40 2.23
N ILE A 216 12.36 -10.98 1.85
CA ILE A 216 11.46 -10.37 0.85
C ILE A 216 11.02 -8.97 1.30
N PHE A 217 10.62 -8.80 2.56
CA PHE A 217 10.11 -7.53 3.07
C PHE A 217 11.18 -6.46 3.21
N ARG A 218 12.47 -6.84 3.25
CA ARG A 218 13.60 -5.89 3.25
C ARG A 218 13.96 -5.39 1.86
N GLU A 219 13.77 -6.22 0.84
CA GLU A 219 14.15 -5.92 -0.55
C GLU A 219 13.01 -5.29 -1.34
N ALA A 220 11.77 -5.67 -1.04
CA ALA A 220 10.58 -5.17 -1.71
C ALA A 220 10.18 -3.77 -1.22
N ASP A 221 9.59 -2.99 -2.12
CA ASP A 221 8.97 -1.73 -1.75
C ASP A 221 7.58 -1.95 -1.09
N LEU A 222 7.01 -0.90 -0.51
CA LEU A 222 5.73 -1.00 0.21
C LEU A 222 4.57 -1.45 -0.71
N TRP A 223 4.60 -1.09 -1.99
CA TRP A 223 3.56 -1.51 -2.92
C TRP A 223 3.66 -3.00 -3.20
N GLU A 224 4.87 -3.49 -3.48
CA GLU A 224 5.15 -4.89 -3.73
C GLU A 224 4.79 -5.74 -2.52
N ILE A 225 5.15 -5.30 -1.31
CA ILE A 225 4.80 -6.05 -0.09
C ILE A 225 3.28 -6.12 0.11
N ASN A 226 2.56 -5.01 -0.09
CA ASN A 226 1.10 -5.02 0.02
C ASN A 226 0.48 -5.94 -1.04
N TYR A 227 0.95 -5.88 -2.28
CA TYR A 227 0.47 -6.73 -3.36
C TYR A 227 0.73 -8.21 -3.11
N LEU A 228 1.93 -8.57 -2.66
CA LEU A 228 2.27 -9.94 -2.29
C LEU A 228 1.43 -10.42 -1.10
N SER A 229 1.23 -9.57 -0.09
CA SER A 229 0.38 -9.88 1.07
C SER A 229 -1.07 -10.15 0.64
N ASP A 230 -1.58 -9.36 -0.31
CA ASP A 230 -2.91 -9.54 -0.89
C ASP A 230 -3.03 -10.86 -1.65
N LEU A 231 -2.06 -11.18 -2.50
CA LEU A 231 -2.05 -12.45 -3.24
C LEU A 231 -1.97 -13.65 -2.30
N VAL A 232 -1.07 -13.62 -1.32
CA VAL A 232 -0.93 -14.68 -0.31
C VAL A 232 -2.23 -14.86 0.46
N ALA A 233 -2.89 -13.77 0.85
CA ALA A 233 -4.17 -13.82 1.53
C ALA A 233 -5.26 -14.43 0.65
N ASN A 234 -5.42 -13.97 -0.59
CA ASN A 234 -6.41 -14.49 -1.53
C ASN A 234 -6.21 -16.00 -1.79
N ILE A 235 -4.99 -16.40 -2.15
CA ILE A 235 -4.64 -17.80 -2.37
C ILE A 235 -4.86 -18.61 -1.08
N GLY A 236 -4.45 -18.07 0.07
CA GLY A 236 -4.61 -18.72 1.36
C GLY A 236 -6.07 -18.98 1.72
N VAL A 237 -6.98 -18.02 1.49
CA VAL A 237 -8.42 -18.22 1.73
C VAL A 237 -8.98 -19.30 0.83
N LEU A 238 -8.65 -19.26 -0.47
CA LEU A 238 -9.11 -20.25 -1.45
C LEU A 238 -8.62 -21.67 -1.10
N LEU A 239 -7.38 -21.81 -0.65
CA LEU A 239 -6.80 -23.10 -0.29
C LEU A 239 -7.30 -23.64 1.05
N ARG A 240 -7.54 -22.77 2.03
CA ARG A 240 -7.92 -23.17 3.40
C ARG A 240 -9.42 -23.29 3.61
N ASN A 241 -10.24 -22.71 2.73
CA ASN A 241 -11.68 -22.64 2.92
C ASN A 241 -12.50 -23.11 1.70
N ALA A 242 -12.44 -24.42 1.45
CA ALA A 242 -13.25 -25.07 0.42
C ALA A 242 -14.76 -24.81 0.61
N LYS A 243 -15.23 -24.82 1.86
CA LYS A 243 -16.64 -24.54 2.19
C LYS A 243 -17.07 -23.15 1.73
N LEU A 244 -16.26 -22.12 2.00
CA LEU A 244 -16.53 -20.75 1.55
C LEU A 244 -16.62 -20.68 0.02
N CYS A 245 -15.74 -21.39 -0.69
CA CYS A 245 -15.76 -21.47 -2.14
C CYS A 245 -17.04 -22.13 -2.66
N ASP A 246 -17.51 -23.18 -2.01
CA ASP A 246 -18.75 -23.88 -2.38
C ASP A 246 -20.00 -23.03 -2.07
N GLU A 247 -19.98 -22.24 -1.00
CA GLU A 247 -21.01 -21.24 -0.71
C GLU A 247 -21.04 -20.15 -1.80
N PHE A 248 -19.88 -19.68 -2.28
CA PHE A 248 -19.81 -18.74 -3.41
C PHE A 248 -20.44 -19.33 -4.67
N LYS A 249 -20.11 -20.58 -5.03
CA LYS A 249 -20.72 -21.27 -6.19
C LYS A 249 -22.23 -21.46 -6.06
N THR A 250 -22.72 -21.64 -4.84
CA THR A 250 -24.16 -21.80 -4.59
C THR A 250 -24.90 -20.49 -4.85
N ILE A 251 -24.36 -19.39 -4.31
CA ILE A 251 -24.94 -18.04 -4.44
C ILE A 251 -24.78 -17.48 -5.86
N LEU A 252 -23.67 -17.81 -6.53
CA LEU A 252 -23.34 -17.45 -7.92
C LEU A 252 -23.47 -18.68 -8.82
N SER A 253 -24.69 -19.00 -9.21
CA SER A 253 -24.96 -20.14 -10.09
C SER A 253 -25.81 -19.74 -11.28
N LYS A 254 -25.66 -20.51 -12.38
CA LYS A 254 -26.53 -20.40 -13.55
C LYS A 254 -27.98 -20.75 -13.21
#